data_AF-A0A662SPM1-F1
#
_entry.id   AF-A0A662SPM1-F1
#
_cell.length_a   1.000
_cell.length_b   1.000
_cell.length_c   1.000
_cell.angle_alpha   90.00
_cell.angle_beta   90.00
_cell.angle_gamma   90.00
#
_symmetry.space_group_name_H-M   'P 1'
#
loop_
_entity.id
_entity.type
_entity.pdbx_description
1 polymer ?
#
loop_
_entity_poly.entity_id
_entity_poly.type
_entity_poly.pdbx_seq_one_letter_code
_entity_poly.pdbx_strand_id
1 'polypeptide(L)'
;MNRKILLLSLLAIIILASIGFTKQVRASPTYSLKEAVEQGVVSAKICGTWTFSGYSLNLTLMSQVDYALTITITIGRILIPQKEEYQSMVIGDYYVIELNAREVKRMLLFGFCIESGDDAPDETVCFRLDGVNQGLVPVLEVIKGRDIPEIAPRSFEDFVRDATKGFEGYQKVFAAQLAIWAVLDPENPPWEGTEAITILQNQTWMNQSWVVQQMELAREMYEEATTFSQSPTPTSIPSKTPPQPPSETNEPPPSNKSLVFTVCLIALVVVLAATIGLIMIKGGRIRAREAEKPDDKMDKLEKALLEGRISEETYEELKKKYKRENKG
;
A
#
# COMPACT_ATOMS: atom_id res chain seq x y z
N MET A 1 -23.44 -16.01 -46.41
CA MET A 1 -23.50 -15.91 -44.93
C MET A 1 -24.26 -14.65 -44.57
N ASN A 2 -25.29 -14.73 -43.72
CA ASN A 2 -26.23 -13.63 -43.50
C ASN A 2 -25.55 -12.51 -42.68
N ARG A 3 -25.62 -11.25 -43.14
CA ARG A 3 -24.87 -10.12 -42.54
C ARG A 3 -25.17 -9.93 -41.04
N LYS A 4 -26.38 -10.30 -40.62
CA LYS A 4 -26.82 -10.30 -39.22
C LYS A 4 -26.12 -11.37 -38.36
N ILE A 5 -25.84 -12.54 -38.94
CA ILE A 5 -25.15 -13.65 -38.25
C ILE A 5 -23.67 -13.31 -38.06
N LEU A 6 -23.04 -12.68 -39.06
CA LEU A 6 -21.67 -12.17 -38.93
C LEU A 6 -21.55 -11.10 -37.83
N LEU A 7 -22.52 -10.17 -37.75
CA LEU A 7 -22.50 -9.13 -36.73
C LEU A 7 -22.66 -9.68 -35.31
N LEU A 8 -23.57 -10.63 -35.12
CA LEU A 8 -23.81 -11.27 -33.82
C LEU A 8 -22.59 -12.08 -33.34
N SER A 9 -21.91 -12.76 -34.25
CA SER A 9 -20.68 -13.51 -33.92
C SER A 9 -19.51 -12.59 -33.59
N LEU A 10 -19.36 -11.46 -34.30
CA LEU A 10 -18.33 -10.46 -33.97
C LEU A 10 -18.57 -9.82 -32.59
N LEU A 11 -19.83 -9.50 -32.27
CA LEU A 11 -20.21 -8.91 -30.99
C LEU A 11 -19.93 -9.89 -29.83
N ALA A 12 -20.24 -11.17 -30.01
CA ALA A 12 -19.95 -12.21 -29.03
C ALA A 12 -18.44 -12.37 -28.78
N ILE A 13 -17.61 -12.28 -29.82
CA ILE A 13 -16.14 -12.32 -29.69
C ILE A 13 -15.63 -11.10 -28.92
N ILE A 14 -16.14 -9.90 -29.20
CA ILE A 14 -15.77 -8.68 -28.47
C ILE A 14 -16.17 -8.78 -27.00
N ILE A 15 -17.36 -9.29 -26.70
CA ILE A 15 -17.83 -9.49 -25.32
C ILE A 15 -16.95 -10.53 -24.60
N LEU A 16 -16.66 -11.68 -25.23
CA LEU A 16 -15.79 -12.71 -24.66
C LEU A 16 -14.34 -12.22 -24.48
N ALA A 17 -13.81 -11.44 -25.42
CA ALA A 17 -12.50 -10.80 -25.28
C ALA A 17 -12.50 -9.78 -24.14
N SER A 18 -13.58 -9.02 -23.95
CA SER A 18 -13.68 -8.06 -22.84
C SER A 18 -13.81 -8.73 -21.47
N ILE A 19 -14.43 -9.91 -21.38
CA ILE A 19 -14.48 -10.72 -20.14
C ILE A 19 -13.11 -11.37 -19.86
N GLY A 20 -12.34 -11.73 -20.90
CA GLY A 20 -10.97 -12.22 -20.73
C GLY A 20 -9.97 -11.15 -20.27
N PHE A 21 -10.30 -9.86 -20.43
CA PHE A 21 -9.48 -8.71 -20.04
C PHE A 21 -9.92 -8.03 -18.74
N THR A 22 -10.99 -8.49 -18.09
CA THR A 22 -11.21 -8.09 -16.69
C THR A 22 -10.11 -8.72 -15.86
N LYS A 23 -9.01 -7.97 -15.66
CA LYS A 23 -8.00 -8.25 -14.63
C LYS A 23 -8.78 -8.59 -13.38
N GLN A 24 -8.72 -9.84 -12.97
CA GLN A 24 -9.20 -10.25 -11.67
C GLN A 24 -8.48 -9.34 -10.68
N VAL A 25 -9.20 -8.39 -10.09
CA VAL A 25 -8.65 -7.45 -9.11
C VAL A 25 -8.33 -8.31 -7.91
N ARG A 26 -7.15 -8.93 -7.95
CA ARG A 26 -6.62 -9.72 -6.86
C ARG A 26 -6.37 -8.73 -5.75
N ALA A 27 -7.05 -8.89 -4.63
CA ALA A 27 -6.82 -8.06 -3.46
C ALA A 27 -5.31 -8.05 -3.16
N SER A 28 -4.73 -6.85 -3.04
CA SER A 28 -3.33 -6.71 -2.67
C SER A 28 -3.12 -7.34 -1.29
N PRO A 29 -2.13 -8.24 -1.13
CA PRO A 29 -1.85 -8.83 0.16
C PRO A 29 -1.47 -7.73 1.14
N THR A 30 -2.00 -7.84 2.36
CA THR A 30 -1.81 -6.87 3.43
C THR A 30 -0.85 -7.44 4.46
N TYR A 31 0.15 -6.66 4.84
CA TYR A 31 1.15 -7.02 5.84
C TYR A 31 1.26 -5.92 6.90
N SER A 32 1.65 -6.29 8.13
CA SER A 32 2.20 -5.28 9.04
C SER A 32 3.60 -4.86 8.56
N LEU A 33 4.04 -3.64 8.86
CA LEU A 33 5.37 -3.17 8.47
C LEU A 33 6.50 -4.09 8.97
N LYS A 34 6.40 -4.54 10.24
CA LYS A 34 7.40 -5.45 10.83
C LYS A 34 7.46 -6.78 10.07
N GLU A 35 6.31 -7.40 9.86
CA GLU A 35 6.20 -8.65 9.11
C GLU A 35 6.70 -8.51 7.67
N ALA A 36 6.36 -7.42 6.99
CA ALA A 36 6.76 -7.18 5.62
C ALA A 36 8.29 -7.05 5.47
N VAL A 37 8.94 -6.41 6.45
CA VAL A 37 10.41 -6.31 6.53
C VAL A 37 11.03 -7.67 6.84
N GLU A 38 10.48 -8.42 7.79
CA GLU A 38 10.96 -9.76 8.17
C GLU A 38 10.84 -10.79 7.04
N GLN A 39 9.76 -10.72 6.25
CA GLN A 39 9.55 -11.56 5.06
C GLN A 39 10.35 -11.08 3.84
N GLY A 40 11.01 -9.92 3.92
CA GLY A 40 11.81 -9.37 2.83
C GLY A 40 10.99 -8.88 1.62
N VAL A 41 9.67 -8.69 1.77
CA VAL A 41 8.80 -8.18 0.69
C VAL A 41 8.89 -6.66 0.55
N VAL A 42 9.36 -5.98 1.60
CA VAL A 42 9.73 -4.55 1.57
C VAL A 42 11.05 -4.32 2.30
N SER A 43 11.75 -3.24 1.94
CA SER A 43 12.78 -2.65 2.81
C SER A 43 12.27 -1.31 3.34
N ALA A 44 12.40 -1.09 4.64
CA ALA A 44 11.98 0.13 5.31
C ALA A 44 13.18 0.79 6.00
N LYS A 45 13.27 2.11 5.89
CA LYS A 45 14.22 2.96 6.62
C LYS A 45 13.42 4.07 7.30
N ILE A 46 13.41 4.08 8.63
CA ILE A 46 12.79 5.12 9.44
C ILE A 46 13.91 5.87 10.15
N CYS A 47 13.98 7.19 9.98
CA CYS A 47 14.98 8.03 10.64
C CYS A 47 14.33 9.27 11.23
N GLY A 48 15.03 9.96 12.13
CA GLY A 48 14.54 11.16 12.78
C GLY A 48 14.46 12.38 11.85
N THR A 49 13.95 13.48 12.40
CA THR A 49 13.78 14.76 11.71
C THR A 49 14.22 15.96 12.55
N TRP A 50 14.98 15.70 13.63
CA TRP A 50 15.35 16.67 14.68
C TRP A 50 14.22 17.09 15.63
N THR A 51 13.08 16.40 15.64
CA THR A 51 11.94 16.81 16.47
C THR A 51 11.53 15.72 17.45
N PHE A 52 11.10 16.13 18.64
CA PHE A 52 10.72 15.22 19.72
C PHE A 52 9.31 14.64 19.56
N SER A 53 8.46 15.29 18.77
CA SER A 53 7.09 14.87 18.56
C SER A 53 6.53 15.39 17.24
N GLY A 54 5.30 15.00 16.91
CA GLY A 54 4.67 15.43 15.67
C GLY A 54 5.12 14.54 14.52
N TYR A 55 5.30 15.10 13.31
CA TYR A 55 5.91 14.42 12.17
C TYR A 55 7.43 14.26 12.34
N SER A 56 7.80 13.55 13.40
CA SER A 56 9.16 13.42 13.90
C SER A 56 10.00 12.38 13.19
N LEU A 57 9.39 11.59 12.32
CA LEU A 57 9.99 10.42 11.68
C LEU A 57 9.82 10.49 10.17
N ASN A 58 10.88 10.17 9.44
CA ASN A 58 10.87 10.05 7.98
C ASN A 58 10.96 8.58 7.58
N LEU A 59 9.90 8.05 6.99
CA LEU A 59 9.83 6.69 6.43
C LEU A 59 10.18 6.72 4.95
N THR A 60 11.18 5.92 4.58
CA THR A 60 11.40 5.46 3.20
C THR A 60 11.06 3.97 3.11
N LEU A 61 10.07 3.64 2.29
CA LEU A 61 9.57 2.28 2.10
C LEU A 61 9.74 1.88 0.63
N MET A 62 10.36 0.74 0.37
CA MET A 62 10.58 0.22 -0.99
C MET A 62 10.00 -1.19 -1.12
N SER A 63 9.19 -1.40 -2.15
CA SER A 63 8.68 -2.71 -2.53
C SER A 63 9.78 -3.55 -3.19
N GLN A 64 9.98 -4.77 -2.69
CA GLN A 64 10.94 -5.73 -3.27
C GLN A 64 10.28 -6.68 -4.27
N VAL A 65 8.96 -6.56 -4.47
CA VAL A 65 8.15 -7.48 -5.27
C VAL A 65 7.59 -6.81 -6.53
N ASP A 66 7.08 -7.61 -7.45
CA ASP A 66 6.52 -7.22 -8.75
C ASP A 66 4.99 -7.12 -8.76
N TYR A 67 4.37 -7.13 -7.58
CA TYR A 67 2.93 -6.92 -7.39
C TYR A 67 2.67 -5.84 -6.32
N ALA A 68 1.44 -5.32 -6.29
CA ALA A 68 1.04 -4.30 -5.32
C ALA A 68 0.82 -4.90 -3.92
N LEU A 69 1.21 -4.16 -2.89
CA LEU A 69 1.10 -4.50 -1.48
C LEU A 69 0.29 -3.45 -0.72
N THR A 70 -0.29 -3.85 0.40
CA THR A 70 -0.79 -2.92 1.42
C THR A 70 0.02 -3.12 2.70
N ILE A 71 0.65 -2.06 3.19
CA ILE A 71 1.46 -2.09 4.42
C ILE A 71 0.75 -1.32 5.51
N THR A 72 0.64 -1.92 6.69
CA THR A 72 0.03 -1.28 7.87
C THR A 72 1.07 -0.96 8.94
N ILE A 73 0.96 0.20 9.57
CA ILE A 73 1.75 0.58 10.74
C ILE A 73 0.78 0.83 11.88
N THR A 74 0.89 0.04 12.93
CA THR A 74 0.02 0.14 14.11
C THR A 74 0.48 1.30 15.01
N ILE A 75 -0.48 2.07 15.51
CA ILE A 75 -0.28 3.00 16.63
C ILE A 75 0.32 2.27 17.84
N GLY A 76 1.16 2.94 18.63
CA GLY A 76 1.86 2.33 19.78
C GLY A 76 3.07 1.47 19.40
N ARG A 77 3.47 1.42 18.12
CA ARG A 77 4.70 0.76 17.67
C ARG A 77 5.92 1.47 18.25
N ILE A 78 6.77 0.73 18.95
CA ILE A 78 8.04 1.23 19.48
C ILE A 78 9.13 1.12 18.40
N LEU A 79 9.98 2.14 18.36
CA LEU A 79 11.13 2.30 17.49
C LEU A 79 12.37 2.54 18.36
N ILE A 80 13.37 1.69 18.20
CA ILE A 80 14.61 1.75 18.98
C ILE A 80 15.72 2.33 18.10
N PRO A 81 16.40 3.41 18.50
CA PRO A 81 17.44 4.03 17.69
C PRO A 81 18.64 3.10 17.58
N GLN A 82 19.38 3.22 16.48
CA GLN A 82 20.63 2.49 16.28
C GLN A 82 21.80 3.04 17.12
N LYS A 83 21.61 4.20 17.72
CA LYS A 83 22.58 4.92 18.55
C LYS A 83 21.92 5.18 19.90
N GLU A 84 22.54 4.75 20.99
CA GLU A 84 21.95 4.76 22.33
C GLU A 84 21.82 6.16 22.93
N GLU A 85 22.57 7.14 22.39
CA GLU A 85 22.51 8.53 22.85
C GLU A 85 21.27 9.31 22.35
N TYR A 86 20.38 8.66 21.59
CA TYR A 86 19.16 9.27 21.07
C TYR A 86 17.92 8.59 21.64
N GLN A 87 16.82 9.34 21.69
CA GLN A 87 15.58 8.85 22.29
C GLN A 87 14.89 7.78 21.42
N SER A 88 14.39 6.74 22.08
CA SER A 88 13.38 5.83 21.55
C SER A 88 12.11 6.58 21.17
N MET A 89 11.40 6.06 20.16
CA MET A 89 10.19 6.70 19.62
C MET A 89 9.00 5.74 19.65
N VAL A 90 7.80 6.29 19.81
CA VAL A 90 6.54 5.58 19.58
C VAL A 90 5.79 6.20 18.41
N ILE A 91 5.25 5.36 17.53
CA ILE A 91 4.35 5.80 16.45
C ILE A 91 3.00 6.19 17.06
N GLY A 92 2.60 7.45 16.83
CA GLY A 92 1.39 8.04 17.40
C GLY A 92 0.15 7.93 16.52
N ASP A 93 0.22 7.29 15.35
CA ASP A 93 -0.94 7.11 14.47
C ASP A 93 -0.94 5.76 13.73
N TYR A 94 -2.09 5.38 13.21
CA TYR A 94 -2.28 4.23 12.34
C TYR A 94 -2.12 4.62 10.87
N TYR A 95 -1.31 3.85 10.12
CA TYR A 95 -1.08 4.10 8.69
C TYR A 95 -1.49 2.88 7.87
N VAL A 96 -2.19 3.13 6.75
CA VAL A 96 -2.44 2.17 5.68
C VAL A 96 -1.77 2.70 4.43
N ILE A 97 -0.76 1.98 3.94
CA ILE A 97 0.10 2.42 2.85
C ILE A 97 -0.05 1.44 1.69
N GLU A 98 -0.71 1.88 0.62
CA GLU A 98 -0.70 1.15 -0.64
C GLU A 98 0.64 1.37 -1.35
N LEU A 99 1.27 0.30 -1.81
CA LEU A 99 2.58 0.33 -2.45
C LEU A 99 2.53 -0.50 -3.74
N ASN A 100 2.76 0.14 -4.88
CA ASN A 100 2.81 -0.55 -6.16
C ASN A 100 4.06 -1.44 -6.28
N ALA A 101 4.04 -2.31 -7.28
CA ALA A 101 5.19 -3.12 -7.65
C ALA A 101 6.45 -2.26 -7.81
N ARG A 102 7.54 -2.63 -7.11
CA ARG A 102 8.84 -1.94 -7.12
C ARG A 102 8.80 -0.44 -6.76
N GLU A 103 7.70 0.06 -6.18
CA GLU A 103 7.58 1.46 -5.80
C GLU A 103 8.49 1.80 -4.61
N VAL A 104 9.03 3.02 -4.62
CA VAL A 104 9.64 3.67 -3.46
C VAL A 104 8.73 4.80 -3.01
N LYS A 105 8.22 4.71 -1.78
CA LYS A 105 7.38 5.74 -1.15
C LYS A 105 8.14 6.38 0.01
N ARG A 106 8.01 7.70 0.13
CA ARG A 106 8.56 8.49 1.22
C ARG A 106 7.44 9.27 1.89
N MET A 107 7.41 9.26 3.21
CA MET A 107 6.40 9.98 3.98
C MET A 107 6.89 10.25 5.40
N LEU A 108 6.31 11.27 6.01
CA LEU A 108 6.50 11.52 7.42
C LEU A 108 5.55 10.64 8.25
N LEU A 109 6.02 10.18 9.39
CA LEU A 109 5.22 9.49 10.39
C LEU A 109 5.14 10.35 11.64
N PHE A 110 3.94 10.39 12.19
CA PHE A 110 3.63 11.01 13.47
C PHE A 110 4.13 10.11 14.61
N GLY A 111 4.93 10.67 15.52
CA GLY A 111 5.48 9.95 16.65
C GLY A 111 5.91 10.86 17.78
N PHE A 112 6.20 10.26 18.92
CA PHE A 112 6.67 10.92 20.14
C PHE A 112 7.92 10.22 20.65
N CYS A 113 8.87 10.98 21.16
CA CYS A 113 9.92 10.39 21.96
C CYS A 113 9.36 9.88 23.31
N ILE A 114 9.95 8.81 23.82
CA ILE A 114 9.46 8.13 25.03
C ILE A 114 10.45 8.16 26.19
N GLU A 115 11.54 8.90 26.06
CA GLU A 115 12.59 9.08 27.07
C GLU A 115 12.77 10.58 27.34
N SER A 116 13.29 10.95 28.50
CA SER A 116 13.41 12.36 28.92
C SER A 116 14.85 12.91 28.88
N GLY A 117 15.84 12.02 28.72
CA GLY A 117 17.26 12.35 28.95
C GLY A 117 18.14 12.38 27.70
N ASP A 118 17.72 11.75 26.60
CA ASP A 118 18.58 11.58 25.41
C ASP A 118 18.27 12.63 24.32
N ASP A 119 19.05 12.68 23.24
CA ASP A 119 18.83 13.67 22.19
C ASP A 119 17.66 13.30 21.26
N ALA A 120 16.97 14.30 20.71
CA ALA A 120 16.02 14.08 19.62
C ALA A 120 16.74 13.45 18.42
N PRO A 121 16.15 12.45 17.76
CA PRO A 121 16.78 11.78 16.63
C PRO A 121 16.88 12.73 15.43
N ASP A 122 18.10 12.90 14.93
CA ASP A 122 18.35 13.60 13.66
C ASP A 122 18.09 12.71 12.43
N GLU A 123 18.28 13.26 11.24
CA GLU A 123 18.10 12.55 9.97
C GLU A 123 19.11 11.41 9.71
N THR A 124 20.21 11.38 10.46
CA THR A 124 21.25 10.34 10.42
C THR A 124 20.96 9.18 11.37
N VAL A 125 20.11 9.39 12.37
CA VAL A 125 19.70 8.39 13.36
C VAL A 125 18.49 7.64 12.83
N CYS A 126 18.69 6.35 12.57
CA CYS A 126 17.65 5.47 12.06
C CYS A 126 17.27 4.41 13.09
N PHE A 127 16.06 3.89 12.94
CA PHE A 127 15.41 3.06 13.94
C PHE A 127 15.26 1.62 13.50
N ARG A 128 15.34 0.71 14.48
CA ARG A 128 14.84 -0.65 14.38
C ARG A 128 13.39 -0.72 14.83
N LEU A 129 12.58 -1.50 14.13
CA LEU A 129 11.20 -1.81 14.52
C LEU A 129 11.20 -2.74 15.74
N ASP A 130 10.42 -2.38 16.76
CA ASP A 130 10.22 -3.21 17.95
C ASP A 130 8.74 -3.61 18.15
N GLY A 131 8.32 -3.94 19.38
CA GLY A 131 6.96 -4.35 19.71
C GLY A 131 5.90 -3.24 19.56
N VAL A 132 4.64 -3.60 19.72
CA VAL A 132 3.56 -2.62 19.99
C VAL A 132 3.35 -2.61 21.50
N ASN A 133 3.43 -1.44 22.11
CA ASN A 133 3.00 -1.29 23.50
C ASN A 133 1.48 -1.07 23.52
N GLN A 134 0.73 -2.11 23.90
CA GLN A 134 -0.74 -2.07 23.94
C GLN A 134 -1.27 -1.11 25.01
N GLY A 135 -0.50 -0.86 26.09
CA GLY A 135 -0.87 0.10 27.12
C GLY A 135 -0.86 1.54 26.61
N LEU A 136 -0.02 1.85 25.62
CA LEU A 136 0.06 3.19 25.03
C LEU A 136 -1.08 3.50 24.05
N VAL A 137 -1.72 2.49 23.46
CA VAL A 137 -2.71 2.69 22.40
C VAL A 137 -3.88 3.59 22.86
N PRO A 138 -4.54 3.35 24.01
CA PRO A 138 -5.63 4.21 24.46
C PRO A 138 -5.22 5.67 24.67
N VAL A 139 -4.04 5.90 25.26
CA VAL A 139 -3.51 7.26 25.50
C VAL A 139 -3.17 7.95 24.19
N LEU A 140 -2.57 7.24 23.24
CA LEU A 140 -2.24 7.81 21.93
C LEU A 140 -3.49 8.16 21.10
N GLU A 141 -4.58 7.38 21.20
CA GLU A 141 -5.87 7.72 20.58
C GLU A 141 -6.50 8.98 21.18
N VAL A 142 -6.44 9.13 22.51
CA VAL A 142 -6.86 10.38 23.18
C VAL A 142 -6.00 11.56 22.71
N ILE A 143 -4.68 11.41 22.70
CA ILE A 143 -3.73 12.44 22.24
C ILE A 143 -4.05 12.86 20.80
N LYS A 144 -4.30 11.89 19.91
CA LYS A 144 -4.66 12.17 18.51
C LYS A 144 -5.93 13.01 18.39
N GLY A 145 -6.91 12.82 19.28
CA GLY A 145 -8.14 13.62 19.33
C GLY A 145 -7.96 15.07 19.84
N ARG A 146 -6.77 15.45 20.31
CA ARG A 146 -6.52 16.75 20.98
C ARG A 146 -5.89 17.84 20.09
N ASP A 147 -5.80 17.61 18.77
CA ASP A 147 -5.17 18.52 17.80
C ASP A 147 -3.74 18.94 18.20
N ILE A 148 -2.86 17.95 18.37
CA ILE A 148 -1.43 18.18 18.65
C ILE A 148 -0.77 18.75 17.37
N PRO A 149 0.04 19.83 17.47
CA PRO A 149 0.75 20.39 16.32
C PRO A 149 1.62 19.37 15.60
N GLU A 150 1.59 19.45 14.27
CA GLU A 150 2.34 18.58 13.36
C GLU A 150 3.86 18.78 13.41
N ILE A 151 4.33 19.93 13.90
CA ILE A 151 5.75 20.30 13.94
C ILE A 151 6.14 20.74 15.35
N ALA A 152 6.89 19.91 16.06
CA ALA A 152 7.60 20.31 17.27
C ALA A 152 8.94 20.99 16.93
N PRO A 153 9.50 21.83 17.83
CA PRO A 153 10.73 22.57 17.59
C PRO A 153 11.93 21.63 17.54
N ARG A 154 13.04 22.11 16.94
CA ARG A 154 14.23 21.30 16.62
C ARG A 154 15.13 21.00 17.83
N SER A 155 14.85 21.60 18.98
CA SER A 155 15.56 21.39 20.23
C SER A 155 14.60 21.49 21.40
N PHE A 156 14.95 20.86 22.52
CA PHE A 156 14.15 20.91 23.74
C PHE A 156 14.12 22.33 24.30
N GLU A 157 15.20 23.09 24.18
CA GLU A 157 15.27 24.50 24.56
C GLU A 157 14.36 25.38 23.71
N ASP A 158 14.31 25.15 22.38
CA ASP A 158 13.37 25.86 21.51
C ASP A 158 11.92 25.48 21.85
N PHE A 159 11.67 24.21 22.14
CA PHE A 159 10.38 23.71 22.61
C PHE A 159 9.92 24.42 23.87
N VAL A 160 10.76 24.42 24.90
CA VAL A 160 10.51 25.10 26.17
C VAL A 160 10.32 26.60 25.97
N ARG A 161 11.17 27.26 25.17
CA ARG A 161 11.07 28.70 24.90
C ARG A 161 9.77 29.06 24.19
N ASP A 162 9.32 28.25 23.25
CA ASP A 162 8.13 28.55 22.47
C ASP A 162 6.86 28.15 23.25
N ALA A 163 6.91 27.08 24.05
CA ALA A 163 5.86 26.69 24.98
C ALA A 163 5.61 27.73 26.08
N THR A 164 6.67 28.34 26.61
CA THR A 164 6.59 29.41 27.64
C THR A 164 6.08 30.74 27.10
N LYS A 165 6.13 30.97 25.77
CA LYS A 165 5.54 32.15 25.12
C LYS A 165 4.02 32.05 24.89
N GLY A 166 3.38 30.97 25.34
CA GLY A 166 1.93 30.80 25.24
C GLY A 166 1.46 30.28 23.89
N PHE A 167 2.32 29.59 23.13
CA PHE A 167 1.86 28.82 21.98
C PHE A 167 1.13 27.57 22.47
N GLU A 168 -0.21 27.63 22.49
CA GLU A 168 -1.10 26.54 22.96
C GLU A 168 -0.78 25.17 22.36
N GLY A 169 -0.24 25.14 21.14
CA GLY A 169 0.19 23.91 20.50
C GLY A 169 1.28 23.15 21.26
N TYR A 170 2.31 23.85 21.75
CA TYR A 170 3.44 23.21 22.43
C TYR A 170 3.11 22.75 23.85
N GLN A 171 2.13 23.38 24.48
CA GLN A 171 1.56 22.92 25.75
C GLN A 171 1.02 21.50 25.60
N LYS A 172 0.14 21.28 24.62
CA LYS A 172 -0.47 19.96 24.40
C LYS A 172 0.56 18.88 24.05
N VAL A 173 1.63 19.22 23.33
CA VAL A 173 2.75 18.30 23.05
C VAL A 173 3.40 17.84 24.36
N PHE A 174 3.72 18.78 25.25
CA PHE A 174 4.37 18.44 26.52
C PHE A 174 3.45 17.55 27.37
N ALA A 175 2.18 17.93 27.49
CA ALA A 175 1.19 17.14 28.21
C ALA A 175 1.03 15.72 27.62
N ALA A 176 0.99 15.60 26.29
CA ALA A 176 0.94 14.31 25.60
C ALA A 176 2.14 13.43 25.96
N GLN A 177 3.35 14.00 25.99
CA GLN A 177 4.56 13.27 26.33
C GLN A 177 4.59 12.82 27.80
N LEU A 178 4.13 13.66 28.72
CA LEU A 178 3.95 13.29 30.13
C LEU A 178 2.91 12.16 30.30
N ALA A 179 1.81 12.20 29.56
CA ALA A 179 0.79 11.15 29.59
C ALA A 179 1.34 9.81 29.07
N ILE A 180 2.16 9.84 28.02
CA ILE A 180 2.88 8.66 27.51
C ILE A 180 3.83 8.11 28.57
N TRP A 181 4.61 8.96 29.25
CA TRP A 181 5.51 8.51 30.32
C TRP A 181 4.78 7.87 31.48
N ALA A 182 3.63 8.38 31.89
CA ALA A 182 2.82 7.78 32.95
C ALA A 182 2.33 6.36 32.63
N VAL A 183 2.23 5.99 31.34
CA VAL A 183 1.94 4.61 30.92
C VAL A 183 3.19 3.73 30.98
N LEU A 184 4.34 4.30 30.66
CA LEU A 184 5.62 3.57 30.62
C LEU A 184 6.21 3.36 32.02
N ASP A 185 5.96 4.29 32.95
CA ASP A 185 6.34 4.22 34.36
C ASP A 185 5.11 4.52 35.25
N PRO A 186 4.19 3.56 35.39
CA PRO A 186 2.98 3.75 36.18
C PRO A 186 3.23 3.81 37.69
N GLU A 187 4.41 3.42 38.16
CA GLU A 187 4.78 3.51 39.58
C GLU A 187 5.21 4.93 39.97
N ASN A 188 5.68 5.73 39.00
CA ASN A 188 6.15 7.10 39.21
C ASN A 188 5.57 8.06 38.16
N PRO A 189 4.24 8.26 38.11
CA PRO A 189 3.66 9.15 37.13
C PRO A 189 4.13 10.60 37.34
N PRO A 190 4.28 11.41 36.28
CA PRO A 190 4.93 12.72 36.36
C PRO A 190 4.24 13.74 37.27
N TRP A 191 2.98 13.51 37.64
CA TRP A 191 2.17 14.38 38.50
C TRP A 191 2.15 13.96 39.98
N GLU A 192 2.70 12.80 40.34
CA GLU A 192 2.78 12.35 41.73
C GLU A 192 4.15 12.69 42.33
N GLY A 193 4.31 13.92 42.81
CA GLY A 193 5.44 14.31 43.65
C GLY A 193 5.95 15.74 43.46
N THR A 194 6.35 16.37 44.57
CA THR A 194 7.07 17.66 44.55
C THR A 194 8.44 17.56 43.85
N GLU A 195 9.05 16.36 43.81
CA GLU A 195 10.30 16.13 43.08
C GLU A 195 10.10 16.16 41.57
N ALA A 196 9.00 15.64 41.02
CA ALA A 196 8.73 15.71 39.58
C ALA A 196 8.56 17.16 39.10
N ILE A 197 7.88 17.99 39.88
CA ILE A 197 7.79 19.44 39.65
C ILE A 197 9.19 20.07 39.71
N THR A 198 10.02 19.69 40.69
CA THR A 198 11.37 20.25 40.87
C THR A 198 12.35 19.80 39.78
N ILE A 199 12.29 18.54 39.34
CA ILE A 199 13.08 17.99 38.24
C ILE A 199 12.71 18.69 36.94
N LEU A 200 11.41 18.79 36.64
CA LEU A 200 10.94 19.49 35.46
C LEU A 200 11.30 20.98 35.54
N GLN A 201 11.17 21.64 36.69
CA GLN A 201 11.61 23.03 36.88
C GLN A 201 13.12 23.21 36.62
N ASN A 202 13.95 22.33 37.18
CA ASN A 202 15.40 22.40 37.04
C ASN A 202 15.85 22.07 35.61
N GLN A 203 15.15 21.19 34.91
CA GLN A 203 15.45 20.82 33.53
C GLN A 203 14.93 21.84 32.52
N THR A 204 13.86 22.56 32.84
CA THR A 204 13.13 23.36 31.84
C THR A 204 13.17 24.86 32.07
N TRP A 205 13.67 25.36 33.20
CA TRP A 205 13.69 26.80 33.51
C TRP A 205 12.28 27.45 33.41
N MET A 206 11.20 26.65 33.52
CA MET A 206 9.82 27.07 33.29
C MET A 206 9.13 27.59 34.54
N ASN A 207 8.12 28.45 34.33
CA ASN A 207 7.24 28.91 35.41
C ASN A 207 6.44 27.73 36.01
N GLN A 208 6.47 27.61 37.34
CA GLN A 208 5.77 26.57 38.09
C GLN A 208 4.29 26.41 37.72
N SER A 209 3.57 27.53 37.55
CA SER A 209 2.15 27.51 37.21
C SER A 209 1.88 26.85 35.84
N TRP A 210 2.78 27.04 34.87
CA TRP A 210 2.69 26.44 33.55
C TRP A 210 2.93 24.93 33.62
N VAL A 211 3.95 24.50 34.38
CA VAL A 211 4.27 23.07 34.54
C VAL A 211 3.10 22.31 35.15
N VAL A 212 2.47 22.88 36.18
CA VAL A 212 1.28 22.30 36.83
C VAL A 212 0.12 22.17 35.84
N GLN A 213 -0.16 23.18 35.01
CA GLN A 213 -1.22 23.09 34.00
C GLN A 213 -1.00 21.94 33.01
N GLN A 214 0.24 21.71 32.59
CA GLN A 214 0.53 20.61 31.67
C GLN A 214 0.45 19.24 32.34
N MET A 215 0.82 19.14 33.62
CA MET A 215 0.61 17.93 34.41
C MET A 215 -0.88 17.61 34.56
N GLU A 216 -1.72 18.62 34.82
CA GLU A 216 -3.17 18.45 34.90
C GLU A 216 -3.76 17.97 33.57
N LEU A 217 -3.35 18.58 32.45
CA LEU A 217 -3.78 18.17 31.12
C LEU A 217 -3.30 16.74 30.77
N ALA A 218 -2.06 16.39 31.12
CA ALA A 218 -1.52 15.06 30.93
C ALA A 218 -2.30 14.01 31.73
N ARG A 219 -2.62 14.34 32.98
CA ARG A 219 -3.43 13.50 33.86
C ARG A 219 -4.84 13.32 33.30
N GLU A 220 -5.46 14.38 32.77
CA GLU A 220 -6.75 14.30 32.09
C GLU A 220 -6.71 13.34 30.90
N MET A 221 -5.69 13.43 30.03
CA MET A 221 -5.52 12.53 28.89
C MET A 221 -5.36 11.06 29.34
N TYR A 222 -4.58 10.83 30.40
CA TYR A 222 -4.35 9.51 30.97
C TYR A 222 -5.61 8.93 31.64
N GLU A 223 -6.31 9.72 32.45
CA GLU A 223 -7.56 9.31 33.11
C GLU A 223 -8.66 9.03 32.09
N GLU A 224 -8.77 9.84 31.04
CA GLU A 224 -9.70 9.59 29.93
C GLU A 224 -9.43 8.23 29.27
N ALA A 225 -8.17 7.99 28.91
CA ALA A 225 -7.73 6.75 28.27
C ALA A 225 -7.99 5.50 29.15
N THR A 226 -7.75 5.61 30.46
CA THR A 226 -7.99 4.51 31.41
C THR A 226 -9.46 4.31 31.71
N THR A 227 -10.27 5.37 31.72
CA THR A 227 -11.73 5.28 31.92
C THR A 227 -12.42 4.61 30.73
N PHE A 228 -12.03 4.95 29.50
CA PHE A 228 -12.54 4.27 28.30
C PHE A 228 -12.17 2.78 28.28
N SER A 229 -10.99 2.42 28.80
CA SER A 229 -10.56 1.03 28.91
C SER A 229 -11.31 0.22 29.98
N GLN A 230 -11.97 0.88 30.94
CA GLN A 230 -12.68 0.24 32.07
C GLN A 230 -14.22 0.24 31.93
N SER A 231 -14.78 0.88 30.89
CA SER A 231 -16.24 0.87 30.68
C SER A 231 -16.73 -0.57 30.45
N PRO A 232 -17.58 -1.14 31.33
CA PRO A 232 -18.05 -2.51 31.18
C PRO A 232 -18.90 -2.62 29.92
N THR A 233 -18.55 -3.57 29.05
CA THR A 233 -19.45 -4.08 28.01
C THR A 233 -20.82 -4.37 28.63
N PRO A 234 -21.93 -3.87 28.09
CA PRO A 234 -23.24 -4.16 28.65
C PRO A 234 -23.48 -5.68 28.63
N THR A 235 -23.49 -6.26 29.83
CA THR A 235 -23.77 -7.67 30.07
C THR A 235 -25.29 -7.84 30.09
N SER A 236 -25.86 -8.36 29.00
CA SER A 236 -27.04 -9.23 29.07
C SER A 236 -27.32 -9.90 27.73
N ILE A 237 -26.76 -11.10 27.52
CA ILE A 237 -27.48 -12.17 26.82
C ILE A 237 -27.29 -13.44 27.68
N PRO A 238 -28.36 -14.20 28.00
CA PRO A 238 -28.28 -15.30 28.94
C PRO A 238 -27.45 -16.45 28.37
N SER A 239 -26.59 -16.98 29.25
CA SER A 239 -25.81 -18.19 29.06
C SER A 239 -26.69 -19.37 28.66
N LYS A 240 -26.46 -19.91 27.46
CA LYS A 240 -26.80 -21.29 27.12
C LYS A 240 -25.50 -22.07 26.97
N THR A 241 -25.38 -23.11 27.77
CA THR A 241 -24.37 -24.17 27.78
C THR A 241 -23.87 -24.54 26.38
N PRO A 242 -22.56 -24.80 26.18
CA PRO A 242 -22.00 -25.17 24.89
C PRO A 242 -22.47 -26.56 24.46
N PRO A 243 -22.88 -26.80 23.20
CA PRO A 243 -22.95 -28.16 22.69
C PRO A 243 -21.53 -28.68 22.41
N GLN A 244 -21.29 -29.94 22.78
CA GLN A 244 -20.14 -30.76 22.35
C GLN A 244 -19.87 -30.65 20.84
N PRO A 245 -18.60 -30.84 20.42
CA PRO A 245 -18.24 -30.83 18.99
C PRO A 245 -18.83 -32.06 18.29
N PRO A 246 -19.51 -31.92 17.14
CA PRO A 246 -19.83 -33.05 16.30
C PRO A 246 -18.58 -33.46 15.49
N SER A 247 -18.38 -34.78 15.45
CA SER A 247 -17.42 -35.50 14.63
C SER A 247 -17.36 -35.04 13.17
N GLU A 248 -16.16 -35.21 12.61
CA GLU A 248 -15.83 -35.23 11.19
C GLU A 248 -17.02 -35.67 10.31
N THR A 249 -17.51 -34.76 9.47
CA THR A 249 -18.37 -35.10 8.36
C THR A 249 -17.88 -34.34 7.13
N ASN A 250 -17.35 -35.12 6.19
CA ASN A 250 -16.92 -34.80 4.84
C ASN A 250 -17.49 -33.49 4.26
N GLU A 251 -16.59 -32.55 3.92
CA GLU A 251 -16.92 -31.46 3.00
C GLU A 251 -17.39 -32.04 1.66
N PRO A 252 -18.49 -31.53 1.06
CA PRO A 252 -18.83 -31.88 -0.31
C PRO A 252 -17.78 -31.31 -1.27
N PRO A 253 -17.45 -32.02 -2.36
CA PRO A 253 -16.39 -31.60 -3.27
C PRO A 253 -16.73 -30.25 -3.92
N PRO A 254 -15.72 -29.48 -4.35
CA PRO A 254 -15.91 -28.15 -4.91
C PRO A 254 -16.91 -28.21 -6.06
N SER A 255 -17.90 -27.32 -5.98
CA SER A 255 -18.93 -27.09 -6.99
C SER A 255 -18.33 -27.07 -8.41
N ASN A 256 -18.51 -28.16 -9.14
CA ASN A 256 -18.12 -28.36 -10.54
C ASN A 256 -18.84 -27.40 -11.52
N LYS A 257 -19.61 -26.40 -11.04
CA LYS A 257 -20.29 -25.44 -11.90
C LYS A 257 -19.30 -24.63 -12.74
N SER A 258 -18.12 -24.28 -12.20
CA SER A 258 -17.08 -23.57 -12.96
C SER A 258 -16.49 -24.43 -14.09
N LEU A 259 -16.23 -25.71 -13.81
CA LEU A 259 -15.66 -26.64 -14.79
C LEU A 259 -16.68 -27.03 -15.86
N VAL A 260 -17.96 -27.23 -15.49
CA VAL A 260 -19.05 -27.49 -16.43
C VAL A 260 -19.30 -26.29 -17.33
N PHE A 261 -19.28 -25.05 -16.80
CA PHE A 261 -19.39 -23.85 -17.64
C PHE A 261 -18.21 -23.70 -18.59
N THR A 262 -16.98 -23.96 -18.14
CA THR A 262 -15.77 -23.86 -18.97
C THR A 262 -15.73 -24.92 -20.07
N VAL A 263 -16.08 -26.17 -19.74
CA VAL A 263 -16.16 -27.28 -20.72
C VAL A 263 -17.29 -27.06 -21.72
N CYS A 264 -18.46 -26.56 -21.28
CA CYS A 264 -19.55 -26.19 -22.19
C CYS A 264 -19.15 -25.03 -23.12
N LEU A 265 -18.39 -24.03 -22.64
CA LEU A 265 -17.91 -22.92 -23.46
C LEU A 265 -16.89 -23.39 -24.51
N ILE A 266 -15.94 -24.24 -24.13
CA ILE A 266 -14.97 -24.83 -25.06
C ILE A 266 -15.67 -25.69 -26.12
N ALA A 267 -16.63 -26.54 -25.71
CA ALA A 267 -17.42 -27.35 -26.64
C ALA A 267 -18.21 -26.48 -27.64
N LEU A 268 -18.79 -25.37 -27.16
CA LEU A 268 -19.55 -24.45 -28.00
C LEU A 268 -18.65 -23.71 -29.01
N VAL A 269 -17.44 -23.33 -28.60
CA VAL A 269 -16.42 -22.73 -29.49
C VAL A 269 -15.94 -23.73 -30.55
N VAL A 270 -15.73 -24.99 -30.19
CA VAL A 270 -15.33 -26.04 -31.15
C VAL A 270 -16.44 -26.33 -32.16
N VAL A 271 -17.71 -26.37 -31.74
CA VAL A 271 -18.86 -26.55 -32.65
C VAL A 271 -19.02 -25.32 -33.58
N LEU A 272 -18.81 -24.11 -33.08
CA LEU A 272 -18.80 -22.89 -33.90
C LEU A 272 -17.65 -22.89 -34.91
N ALA A 273 -16.44 -23.30 -34.51
CA ALA A 273 -15.29 -23.40 -35.41
C ALA A 273 -15.51 -24.47 -36.49
N ALA A 274 -16.08 -25.63 -36.14
CA ALA A 274 -16.39 -26.70 -37.08
C ALA A 274 -17.47 -26.30 -38.09
N THR A 275 -18.51 -25.58 -37.65
CA THR A 275 -19.57 -25.07 -38.54
C THR A 275 -19.06 -23.96 -39.47
N ILE A 276 -18.22 -23.06 -38.99
CA ILE A 276 -17.55 -22.05 -39.83
C ILE A 276 -16.61 -22.72 -40.84
N GLY A 277 -15.84 -23.73 -40.42
CA GLY A 277 -14.98 -24.52 -41.32
C GLY A 277 -15.77 -25.22 -42.43
N LEU A 278 -16.89 -25.85 -42.12
CA LEU A 278 -17.77 -26.48 -43.10
C LEU A 278 -18.39 -25.48 -44.09
N ILE A 279 -18.75 -24.29 -43.61
CA ILE A 279 -19.28 -23.20 -44.46
C ILE A 279 -18.16 -22.64 -45.37
N MET A 280 -16.93 -22.52 -44.88
CA MET A 280 -15.79 -22.09 -45.70
C MET A 280 -15.37 -23.14 -46.72
N ILE A 281 -15.44 -24.44 -46.41
CA ILE A 281 -15.15 -25.52 -47.37
C ILE A 281 -16.20 -25.59 -48.48
N LYS A 282 -17.49 -25.35 -48.16
CA LYS A 282 -18.56 -25.25 -49.18
C LYS A 282 -18.54 -23.93 -49.95
N GLY A 283 -18.08 -22.83 -49.36
CA GLY A 283 -17.98 -21.52 -50.01
C GLY A 283 -16.70 -21.31 -50.83
N GLY A 284 -15.60 -21.99 -50.46
CA GLY A 284 -14.27 -21.84 -51.03
C GLY A 284 -14.07 -22.45 -52.42
N ARG A 285 -15.08 -23.16 -52.96
CA ARG A 285 -15.02 -23.67 -54.34
C ARG A 285 -15.49 -22.68 -55.39
N ILE A 286 -16.00 -21.50 -55.02
CA ILE A 286 -16.62 -20.58 -55.98
C ILE A 286 -15.94 -19.20 -56.09
N ARG A 287 -15.14 -18.70 -55.13
CA ARG A 287 -14.47 -17.39 -55.30
C ARG A 287 -13.14 -17.28 -54.53
N ALA A 288 -12.02 -17.28 -55.27
CA ALA A 288 -10.81 -16.51 -54.95
C ALA A 288 -9.80 -16.66 -56.11
N ARG A 289 -10.14 -16.05 -57.25
CA ARG A 289 -9.18 -15.57 -58.25
C ARG A 289 -9.42 -14.07 -58.32
N GLU A 290 -8.50 -13.28 -57.77
CA GLU A 290 -8.37 -11.81 -57.87
C GLU A 290 -7.18 -11.42 -56.98
N ALA A 291 -6.30 -10.45 -57.24
CA ALA A 291 -5.84 -9.74 -58.43
C ALA A 291 -4.68 -8.89 -57.88
N GLU A 292 -3.42 -9.35 -57.99
CA GLU A 292 -2.25 -8.59 -57.51
C GLU A 292 -2.00 -7.40 -58.44
N LYS A 293 -1.97 -6.18 -57.89
CA LYS A 293 -1.88 -4.94 -58.67
C LYS A 293 -0.54 -4.87 -59.42
N PRO A 294 -0.52 -4.34 -60.65
CA PRO A 294 0.67 -4.33 -61.50
C PRO A 294 1.84 -3.51 -60.96
N ASP A 295 1.57 -2.47 -60.15
CA ASP A 295 2.61 -1.61 -59.59
C ASP A 295 3.51 -2.35 -58.58
N ASP A 296 2.95 -3.26 -57.76
CA ASP A 296 3.71 -4.07 -56.79
C ASP A 296 4.69 -5.05 -57.46
N LYS A 297 4.47 -5.39 -58.73
CA LYS A 297 5.33 -6.34 -59.46
C LYS A 297 6.59 -5.68 -60.02
N MET A 298 6.51 -4.40 -60.38
CA MET A 298 7.67 -3.65 -60.86
C MET A 298 8.64 -3.35 -59.72
N ASP A 299 8.12 -2.97 -58.55
CA ASP A 299 8.93 -2.70 -57.35
C ASP A 299 9.68 -3.95 -56.87
N LYS A 300 9.03 -5.13 -56.94
CA LYS A 300 9.68 -6.41 -56.62
C LYS A 300 10.81 -6.75 -57.59
N LEU A 301 10.67 -6.39 -58.86
CA LEU A 301 11.69 -6.66 -59.88
C LEU A 301 12.93 -5.77 -59.70
N GLU A 302 12.71 -4.48 -59.43
CA GLU A 302 13.79 -3.52 -59.17
C GLU A 302 14.56 -3.88 -57.91
N LYS A 303 13.84 -4.28 -56.86
CA LYS A 303 14.44 -4.81 -55.63
C LYS A 303 15.28 -6.08 -55.88
N ALA A 304 14.82 -6.97 -56.75
CA ALA A 304 15.58 -8.19 -57.09
C ALA A 304 16.86 -7.89 -57.88
N LEU A 305 16.86 -6.86 -58.74
CA LEU A 305 18.06 -6.42 -59.47
C LEU A 305 19.07 -5.75 -58.52
N LEU A 306 18.61 -4.84 -57.66
CA LEU A 306 19.44 -4.17 -56.63
C LEU A 306 20.11 -5.17 -55.68
N GLU A 307 19.41 -6.25 -55.34
CA GLU A 307 19.93 -7.30 -54.47
C GLU A 307 20.76 -8.35 -55.23
N GLY A 308 21.01 -8.16 -56.53
CA GLY A 308 21.80 -9.07 -57.37
C GLY A 308 21.18 -10.46 -57.56
N ARG A 309 19.88 -10.61 -57.25
CA ARG A 309 19.15 -11.88 -57.36
C ARG A 309 18.79 -12.25 -58.80
N ILE A 310 18.83 -11.27 -59.71
CA ILE A 310 18.62 -11.45 -61.15
C ILE A 310 19.67 -10.64 -61.91
N SER A 311 20.05 -11.13 -63.10
CA SER A 311 20.91 -10.36 -64.01
C SER A 311 20.14 -9.22 -64.67
N GLU A 312 20.86 -8.20 -65.14
CA GLU A 312 20.30 -7.06 -65.85
C GLU A 312 19.57 -7.49 -67.15
N GLU A 313 20.10 -8.53 -67.81
CA GLU A 313 19.46 -9.17 -68.97
C GLU A 313 18.11 -9.81 -68.60
N THR A 314 18.05 -10.53 -67.46
CA THR A 314 16.82 -11.15 -66.94
C THR A 314 15.79 -10.11 -66.53
N TYR A 315 16.23 -8.98 -65.98
CA TYR A 315 15.37 -7.86 -65.59
C TYR A 315 14.67 -7.22 -66.82
N GLU A 316 15.41 -6.97 -67.90
CA GLU A 316 14.84 -6.35 -69.10
C GLU A 316 13.87 -7.28 -69.86
N GLU A 317 14.10 -8.59 -69.88
CA GLU A 317 13.15 -9.56 -70.43
C GLU A 317 11.82 -9.56 -69.66
N LEU A 318 11.90 -9.61 -68.33
CA LEU A 318 10.72 -9.64 -67.45
C LEU A 318 9.96 -8.31 -67.51
N LYS A 319 10.66 -7.17 -67.54
CA LYS A 319 10.05 -5.84 -67.71
C LYS A 319 9.31 -5.71 -69.04
N LYS A 320 9.84 -6.25 -70.14
CA LYS A 320 9.13 -6.30 -71.43
C LYS A 320 7.89 -7.17 -71.37
N LYS A 321 7.95 -8.32 -70.68
CA LYS A 321 6.80 -9.21 -70.49
C LYS A 321 5.69 -8.52 -69.70
N TYR A 322 6.01 -7.88 -68.59
CA TYR A 322 5.04 -7.15 -67.78
C TYR A 322 4.39 -5.97 -68.52
N LYS A 323 5.16 -5.20 -69.31
CA LYS A 323 4.60 -4.13 -70.15
C LYS A 323 3.66 -4.63 -71.25
N ARG A 324 3.81 -5.87 -71.72
CA ARG A 324 2.87 -6.50 -72.67
C ARG A 324 1.59 -6.97 -71.97
N GLU A 325 1.72 -7.55 -70.79
CA GLU A 325 0.58 -8.02 -69.99
C GLU A 325 -0.29 -6.87 -69.47
N ASN A 326 0.26 -5.66 -69.29
CA ASN A 326 -0.47 -4.49 -68.79
C ASN A 326 -1.05 -3.57 -69.89
N LYS A 327 -0.88 -3.91 -71.17
CA LYS A 327 -1.41 -3.17 -72.34
C LYS A 327 -2.59 -3.85 -73.04
N GLY A 328 -3.07 -4.99 -72.52
CA GLY A 328 -4.29 -5.68 -72.96
C GLY A 328 -5.39 -5.55 -71.93
#